data_AF-A0A974XN64-F1
#
_entry.id   AF-A0A974XN64-F1
#
_cell.length_a   1.000
_cell.length_b   1.000
_cell.length_c   1.000
_cell.angle_alpha   90.00
_cell.angle_beta   90.00
_cell.angle_gamma   90.00
#
_symmetry.space_group_name_H-M   'P 1'
#
loop_
_entity.id
_entity.type
_entity.pdbx_description
1 polymer ?
#
loop_
_entity_poly.entity_id
_entity_poly.type
_entity_poly.pdbx_seq_one_letter_code
_entity_poly.pdbx_strand_id
1 'polypeptide(L)'
;MSLPINKIFIIGLPRTGTTSVCVALLEAGLKVAHTAFTKASFAAAEVIADAPVFSDYRELDKLFPGSKFVYLERTMVDWVNSMQMLLGRMGPHLDPVSGRFHPIMKRSFQLCFGVAPQWQEEANLQNAYERHRTGILAYFAGKEGVKRRDDLLILDISAPGALAKLHEFLDLPPVAADTPFPHLNRGRNVAGFDEFKHPNKISANLSGPERRAFFDYKPD
;
A
#
# COMPACT_ATOMS: atom_id res chain seq x y z
N MET A 1 1.29 -24.74 7.98
CA MET A 1 2.28 -24.19 7.04
C MET A 1 2.76 -22.88 7.62
N SER A 2 4.07 -22.71 7.82
CA SER A 2 4.64 -21.41 8.20
C SER A 2 4.37 -20.40 7.08
N LEU A 3 4.08 -19.15 7.45
CA LEU A 3 3.97 -18.08 6.46
C LEU A 3 5.30 -17.90 5.74
N PRO A 4 5.31 -17.56 4.44
CA PRO A 4 6.53 -17.18 3.76
C PRO A 4 7.17 -16.00 4.50
N ILE A 5 8.45 -16.12 4.79
CA ILE A 5 9.27 -15.07 5.42
C ILE A 5 9.70 -14.11 4.30
N ASN A 6 9.78 -12.82 4.59
CA ASN A 6 10.10 -11.72 3.65
C ASN A 6 8.99 -11.40 2.63
N LYS A 7 8.34 -10.26 2.82
CA LYS A 7 7.41 -9.63 1.87
C LYS A 7 7.94 -8.28 1.43
N ILE A 8 7.31 -7.72 0.39
CA ILE A 8 7.49 -6.33 0.00
C ILE A 8 6.16 -5.62 0.25
N PHE A 9 6.17 -4.68 1.19
CA PHE A 9 4.98 -3.91 1.56
C PHE A 9 5.05 -2.50 0.99
N ILE A 10 4.09 -2.14 0.14
CA ILE A 10 3.92 -0.77 -0.34
C ILE A 10 3.00 -0.05 0.64
N ILE A 11 3.59 0.71 1.55
CA ILE A 11 2.92 1.30 2.72
C ILE A 11 2.43 2.73 2.48
N GLY A 12 2.67 3.32 1.31
CA GLY A 12 2.13 4.63 0.95
C GLY A 12 0.60 4.65 0.95
N LEU A 13 0.00 5.79 1.33
CA LEU A 13 -1.46 5.97 1.33
C LEU A 13 -2.04 5.78 -0.08
N PRO A 14 -3.35 5.48 -0.22
CA PRO A 14 -4.03 5.54 -1.51
C PRO A 14 -3.71 6.85 -2.25
N ARG A 15 -3.65 6.78 -3.59
CA ARG A 15 -3.35 7.93 -4.48
C ARG A 15 -1.91 8.47 -4.43
N THR A 16 -0.96 7.73 -3.84
CA THR A 16 0.49 8.01 -3.91
C THR A 16 1.23 7.28 -5.03
N GLY A 17 0.52 6.47 -5.83
CA GLY A 17 1.13 5.69 -6.92
C GLY A 17 1.20 4.18 -6.69
N THR A 18 0.48 3.65 -5.69
CA THR A 18 0.47 2.22 -5.34
C THR A 18 0.20 1.29 -6.55
N THR A 19 -0.73 1.65 -7.43
CA THR A 19 -1.03 0.89 -8.65
C THR A 19 0.14 0.85 -9.63
N SER A 20 0.79 1.99 -9.88
CA SER A 20 1.94 2.10 -10.78
C SER A 20 3.11 1.25 -10.30
N VAL A 21 3.41 1.30 -8.99
CA VAL A 21 4.44 0.47 -8.38
C VAL A 21 4.09 -1.01 -8.47
N CYS A 22 2.83 -1.38 -8.20
CA CYS A 22 2.39 -2.77 -8.32
C CYS A 22 2.54 -3.31 -9.75
N VAL A 23 2.23 -2.49 -10.77
CA VAL A 23 2.42 -2.91 -12.17
C VAL A 23 3.90 -3.01 -12.53
N ALA A 24 4.74 -2.07 -12.10
CA ALA A 24 6.19 -2.19 -12.31
C ALA A 24 6.76 -3.49 -11.71
N LEU A 25 6.29 -3.86 -10.51
CA LEU A 25 6.73 -5.09 -9.83
C LEU A 25 6.14 -6.37 -10.45
N LEU A 26 4.94 -6.30 -11.05
CA LEU A 26 4.41 -7.39 -11.88
C LEU A 26 5.31 -7.63 -13.11
N GLU A 27 5.68 -6.55 -13.81
CA GLU A 27 6.59 -6.60 -14.96
C GLU A 27 8.00 -7.08 -14.59
N ALA A 28 8.45 -6.81 -13.36
CA ALA A 28 9.68 -7.39 -12.80
C ALA A 28 9.55 -8.88 -12.42
N GLY A 29 8.40 -9.51 -12.66
CA GLY A 29 8.17 -10.94 -12.48
C GLY A 29 7.63 -11.34 -11.09
N LEU A 30 7.33 -10.39 -10.20
CA LEU A 30 6.85 -10.68 -8.85
C LEU A 30 5.33 -10.99 -8.81
N LYS A 31 4.91 -11.75 -7.81
CA LYS A 31 3.50 -11.98 -7.48
C LYS A 31 2.93 -10.84 -6.65
N VAL A 32 1.94 -10.13 -7.21
CA VAL A 32 1.47 -8.87 -6.62
C VAL A 32 -0.02 -8.91 -6.28
N ALA A 33 -0.35 -8.51 -5.05
CA ALA A 33 -1.70 -8.20 -4.61
C ALA A 33 -1.80 -6.68 -4.34
N HIS A 34 -2.54 -5.93 -5.17
CA HIS A 34 -2.72 -4.48 -4.93
C HIS A 34 -3.53 -4.19 -3.66
N THR A 35 -4.40 -5.10 -3.26
CA THR A 35 -4.98 -5.21 -1.91
C THR A 35 -4.98 -6.69 -1.51
N ALA A 36 -4.91 -6.99 -0.21
CA ALA A 36 -5.00 -8.37 0.28
C ALA A 36 -5.77 -8.43 1.60
N PHE A 37 -6.81 -9.25 1.66
CA PHE A 37 -7.61 -9.39 2.87
C PHE A 37 -7.30 -10.71 3.57
N THR A 38 -7.29 -11.80 2.81
CA THR A 38 -7.19 -13.15 3.38
C THR A 38 -5.75 -13.55 3.66
N LYS A 39 -5.54 -14.41 4.67
CA LYS A 39 -4.23 -15.04 4.93
C LYS A 39 -3.66 -15.72 3.69
N ALA A 40 -4.51 -16.34 2.88
CA ALA A 40 -4.13 -17.00 1.63
C ALA A 40 -3.60 -16.00 0.58
N SER A 41 -4.20 -14.82 0.46
CA SER A 41 -3.69 -13.74 -0.40
C SER A 41 -2.30 -13.27 0.04
N PHE A 42 -2.11 -13.05 1.35
CA PHE A 42 -0.80 -12.69 1.90
C PHE A 42 0.24 -13.80 1.70
N ALA A 43 -0.16 -15.08 1.82
CA ALA A 43 0.74 -16.20 1.59
C ALA A 43 1.16 -16.29 0.10
N ALA A 44 0.23 -16.08 -0.83
CA ALA A 44 0.48 -16.24 -2.26
C ALA A 44 1.22 -15.06 -2.92
N ALA A 45 1.09 -13.84 -2.39
CA ALA A 45 1.75 -12.65 -2.91
C ALA A 45 3.15 -12.44 -2.33
N GLU A 46 4.06 -11.93 -3.14
CA GLU A 46 5.38 -11.43 -2.74
C GLU A 46 5.31 -9.93 -2.40
N VAL A 47 4.51 -9.19 -3.16
CA VAL A 47 4.27 -7.75 -2.99
C VAL A 47 2.82 -7.51 -2.61
N ILE A 48 2.58 -6.75 -1.54
CA ILE A 48 1.24 -6.31 -1.14
C ILE A 48 1.21 -4.79 -0.94
N ALA A 49 0.16 -4.15 -1.44
CA ALA A 49 -0.04 -2.70 -1.35
C ALA A 49 -1.42 -2.34 -0.79
N ASP A 50 -1.67 -1.03 -0.70
CA ASP A 50 -2.98 -0.42 -0.40
C ASP A 50 -3.61 -1.03 0.87
N ALA A 51 -4.93 -1.22 0.94
CA ALA A 51 -5.57 -1.80 2.11
C ALA A 51 -5.25 -3.31 2.25
N PRO A 52 -4.85 -3.78 3.45
CA PRO A 52 -4.68 -3.05 4.73
C PRO A 52 -3.27 -2.53 5.00
N VAL A 53 -2.34 -2.72 4.06
CA VAL A 53 -0.90 -2.47 4.26
C VAL A 53 -0.59 -1.06 4.74
N PHE A 54 -1.27 -0.02 4.23
CA PHE A 54 -0.99 1.35 4.67
C PHE A 54 -1.43 1.63 6.13
N SER A 55 -2.41 0.90 6.67
CA SER A 55 -2.92 1.10 8.03
C SER A 55 -2.31 0.14 9.05
N ASP A 56 -1.86 -1.04 8.61
CA ASP A 56 -1.48 -2.16 9.48
C ASP A 56 0.00 -2.56 9.30
N TYR A 57 0.85 -1.65 8.79
CA TYR A 57 2.26 -1.96 8.48
C TYR A 57 3.06 -2.43 9.70
N ARG A 58 2.70 -2.01 10.92
CA ARG A 58 3.40 -2.41 12.16
C ARG A 58 3.08 -3.86 12.53
N GLU A 59 1.81 -4.22 12.44
CA GLU A 59 1.33 -5.58 12.69
C GLU A 59 1.84 -6.53 11.61
N LEU A 60 1.87 -6.08 10.35
CA LEU A 60 2.41 -6.84 9.24
C LEU A 60 3.92 -7.06 9.38
N ASP A 61 4.68 -6.09 9.88
CA ASP A 61 6.10 -6.26 10.19
C ASP A 61 6.34 -7.33 11.27
N LYS A 62 5.48 -7.38 12.30
CA LYS A 62 5.51 -8.46 13.32
C LYS A 62 5.16 -9.83 12.71
N LEU A 63 4.19 -9.88 11.81
CA LEU A 63 3.70 -11.12 11.19
C LEU A 63 4.64 -11.68 10.12
N PHE A 64 5.37 -10.82 9.42
CA PHE A 64 6.25 -11.16 8.31
C PHE A 64 7.65 -10.55 8.55
N PRO A 65 8.42 -11.10 9.52
CA PRO A 65 9.75 -10.60 9.81
C PRO A 65 10.66 -10.69 8.58
N GLY A 66 11.61 -9.75 8.46
CA GLY A 66 12.55 -9.66 7.33
C GLY A 66 11.96 -9.06 6.05
N SER A 67 10.73 -8.51 6.11
CA SER A 67 10.12 -7.81 4.97
C SER A 67 10.78 -6.47 4.67
N LYS A 68 10.72 -6.05 3.40
CA LYS A 68 11.09 -4.70 2.94
C LYS A 68 9.85 -3.83 2.78
N PHE A 69 10.00 -2.54 3.02
CA PHE A 69 8.91 -1.56 3.03
C PHE A 69 9.23 -0.42 2.06
N VAL A 70 8.23 -0.02 1.26
CA VAL A 70 8.33 1.11 0.34
C VAL A 70 7.23 2.11 0.68
N TYR A 71 7.64 3.26 1.23
CA TYR A 71 6.76 4.39 1.47
C TYR A 71 6.76 5.32 0.25
N LEU A 72 5.57 5.51 -0.33
CA LEU A 72 5.40 6.34 -1.51
C LEU A 72 5.00 7.76 -1.11
N GLU A 73 5.75 8.74 -1.60
CA GLU A 73 5.46 10.16 -1.41
C GLU A 73 4.83 10.77 -2.65
N ARG A 74 4.02 11.79 -2.42
CA ARG A 74 3.46 12.67 -3.44
C ARG A 74 3.34 14.07 -2.84
N THR A 75 3.40 15.11 -3.68
CA THR A 75 3.17 16.48 -3.19
C THR A 75 1.81 16.57 -2.50
N MET A 76 1.74 17.32 -1.40
CA MET A 76 0.53 17.44 -0.59
C MET A 76 -0.67 17.89 -1.43
N VAL A 77 -0.48 18.94 -2.24
CA VAL A 77 -1.53 19.52 -3.09
C VAL A 77 -2.06 18.49 -4.09
N ASP A 78 -1.17 17.79 -4.80
CA ASP A 78 -1.60 16.78 -5.79
C ASP A 78 -2.27 15.58 -5.15
N TRP A 79 -1.78 15.19 -3.96
CA TRP A 79 -2.35 14.08 -3.21
C TRP A 79 -3.76 14.41 -2.68
N VAL A 80 -3.94 15.55 -2.02
CA VAL A 80 -5.25 16.00 -1.50
C VAL A 80 -6.30 16.03 -2.62
N ASN A 81 -5.98 16.69 -3.73
CA ASN A 81 -6.86 16.75 -4.91
C ASN A 81 -7.24 15.35 -5.40
N SER A 82 -6.28 14.42 -5.44
CA SER A 82 -6.52 13.06 -5.88
C SER A 82 -7.34 12.24 -4.89
N MET A 83 -7.13 12.46 -3.59
CA MET A 83 -7.82 11.75 -2.51
C MET A 83 -9.28 12.19 -2.40
N GLN A 84 -9.58 13.48 -2.55
CA GLN A 84 -10.96 13.98 -2.60
C GLN A 84 -11.76 13.33 -3.74
N MET A 85 -11.17 13.22 -4.94
CA MET A 85 -11.81 12.52 -6.06
C MET A 85 -12.07 11.04 -5.76
N LEU A 86 -11.12 10.36 -5.09
CA LEU A 86 -11.28 8.96 -4.70
C LEU A 86 -12.42 8.80 -3.69
N LEU A 87 -12.40 9.59 -2.61
CA LEU A 87 -13.37 9.52 -1.53
C LEU A 87 -14.78 9.92 -1.98
N GLY A 88 -14.92 10.87 -2.90
CA GLY A 88 -16.21 11.19 -3.51
C GLY A 88 -16.88 9.99 -4.21
N ARG A 89 -16.08 9.02 -4.69
CA ARG A 89 -16.59 7.79 -5.31
C ARG A 89 -16.72 6.63 -4.33
N MET A 90 -15.74 6.47 -3.46
CA MET A 90 -15.66 5.34 -2.53
C MET A 90 -16.52 5.53 -1.28
N GLY A 91 -16.83 6.78 -0.90
CA GLY A 91 -17.49 7.14 0.35
C GLY A 91 -18.73 6.30 0.66
N PRO A 92 -19.72 6.19 -0.24
CA PRO A 92 -20.91 5.37 -0.01
C PRO A 92 -20.62 3.88 0.22
N HIS A 93 -19.49 3.36 -0.25
CA HIS A 93 -19.11 1.95 -0.11
C HIS A 93 -18.24 1.69 1.10
N LEU A 94 -17.60 2.74 1.62
CA LEU A 94 -16.80 2.73 2.83
C LEU A 94 -17.64 2.94 4.10
N ASP A 95 -18.91 3.32 3.98
CA ASP A 95 -19.84 3.47 5.10
C ASP A 95 -19.85 2.21 6.00
N PRO A 96 -19.66 2.34 7.32
CA PRO A 96 -19.52 1.18 8.21
C PRO A 96 -20.72 0.25 8.18
N VAL A 97 -21.94 0.81 8.07
CA VAL A 97 -23.20 0.06 8.20
C VAL A 97 -23.72 -0.42 6.85
N SER A 98 -23.87 0.49 5.90
CA SER A 98 -24.51 0.29 4.59
C SER A 98 -23.53 0.06 3.44
N GLY A 99 -22.24 0.34 3.65
CA GLY A 99 -21.22 0.21 2.62
C GLY A 99 -20.99 -1.23 2.18
N ARG A 100 -20.60 -1.42 0.92
CA ARG A 100 -20.40 -2.75 0.30
C ARG A 100 -18.94 -3.20 0.21
N PHE A 101 -17.98 -2.35 0.58
CA PHE A 101 -16.57 -2.75 0.59
C PHE A 101 -16.26 -3.73 1.72
N HIS A 102 -15.16 -4.45 1.53
CA HIS A 102 -14.69 -5.43 2.49
C HIS A 102 -14.49 -4.77 3.87
N PRO A 103 -14.87 -5.41 4.99
CA PRO A 103 -14.74 -4.82 6.33
C PRO A 103 -13.33 -4.32 6.65
N ILE A 104 -12.30 -5.06 6.23
CA ILE A 104 -10.89 -4.65 6.39
C ILE A 104 -10.58 -3.35 5.63
N MET A 105 -11.11 -3.18 4.42
CA MET A 105 -10.93 -1.93 3.66
C MET A 105 -11.60 -0.76 4.37
N LYS A 106 -12.84 -0.93 4.85
CA LYS A 106 -13.54 0.10 5.63
C LYS A 106 -12.73 0.50 6.87
N ARG A 107 -12.25 -0.48 7.65
CA ARG A 107 -11.40 -0.27 8.83
C ARG A 107 -10.12 0.49 8.48
N SER A 108 -9.43 0.06 7.42
CA SER A 108 -8.16 0.68 6.99
C SER A 108 -8.35 2.17 6.70
N PHE A 109 -9.41 2.52 5.97
CA PHE A 109 -9.74 3.92 5.71
C PHE A 109 -10.12 4.67 6.98
N GLN A 110 -10.90 4.08 7.88
CA GLN A 110 -11.29 4.71 9.14
C GLN A 110 -10.11 5.02 10.05
N LEU A 111 -9.16 4.08 10.19
CA LEU A 111 -7.95 4.27 11.00
C LEU A 111 -7.07 5.41 10.47
N CYS A 112 -6.93 5.52 9.14
CA CYS A 112 -6.04 6.51 8.56
C CYS A 112 -6.70 7.88 8.36
N PHE A 113 -7.98 7.94 7.97
CA PHE A 113 -8.65 9.17 7.55
C PHE A 113 -9.76 9.64 8.50
N GLY A 114 -10.09 8.84 9.53
CA GLY A 114 -11.23 9.11 10.41
C GLY A 114 -12.56 8.68 9.78
N VAL A 115 -13.66 9.24 10.29
CA VAL A 115 -15.02 8.87 9.88
C VAL A 115 -15.64 9.90 8.92
N ALA A 116 -16.54 9.43 8.06
CA ALA A 116 -17.37 10.30 7.24
C ALA A 116 -18.29 11.17 8.12
N PRO A 117 -18.67 12.40 7.69
CA PRO A 117 -18.42 12.98 6.38
C PRO A 117 -17.13 13.80 6.26
N GLN A 118 -16.41 14.09 7.36
CA GLN A 118 -15.35 15.11 7.38
C GLN A 118 -14.03 14.66 6.72
N TRP A 119 -13.84 13.36 6.47
CA TRP A 119 -12.63 12.82 5.83
C TRP A 119 -12.30 13.36 4.42
N GLN A 120 -13.20 14.11 3.77
CA GLN A 120 -12.95 14.76 2.46
C GLN A 120 -12.46 16.20 2.60
N GLU A 121 -12.55 16.78 3.80
CA GLU A 121 -12.07 18.13 4.07
C GLU A 121 -10.55 18.16 3.93
N GLU A 122 -10.05 19.18 3.23
CA GLU A 122 -8.63 19.34 2.93
C GLU A 122 -7.75 19.26 4.19
N ALA A 123 -8.13 19.97 5.26
CA ALA A 123 -7.40 19.95 6.52
C ALA A 123 -7.30 18.54 7.13
N ASN A 124 -8.39 17.75 7.08
CA ASN A 124 -8.38 16.38 7.61
C ASN A 124 -7.51 15.45 6.76
N LEU A 125 -7.51 15.63 5.43
CA LEU A 125 -6.64 14.89 4.53
C LEU A 125 -5.17 15.24 4.77
N GLN A 126 -4.82 16.52 4.84
CA GLN A 126 -3.46 16.97 5.13
C GLN A 126 -2.96 16.40 6.46
N ASN A 127 -3.79 16.49 7.51
CA ASN A 127 -3.48 15.92 8.83
C ASN A 127 -3.30 14.40 8.77
N ALA A 128 -4.12 13.68 8.00
CA ALA A 128 -4.00 12.25 7.82
C ALA A 128 -2.68 11.87 7.11
N TYR A 129 -2.30 12.61 6.07
CA TYR A 129 -1.04 12.40 5.36
C TYR A 129 0.17 12.62 6.28
N GLU A 130 0.22 13.74 6.99
CA GLU A 130 1.34 14.06 7.87
C GLU A 130 1.44 13.11 9.06
N ARG A 131 0.30 12.74 9.66
CA ARG A 131 0.27 11.75 10.75
C ARG A 131 0.80 10.41 10.27
N HIS A 132 0.37 9.96 9.10
CA HIS A 132 0.81 8.68 8.52
C HIS A 132 2.30 8.70 8.20
N ARG A 133 2.77 9.75 7.52
CA ARG A 133 4.19 9.98 7.19
C ARG A 133 5.06 9.97 8.44
N THR A 134 4.71 10.78 9.43
CA THR A 134 5.46 10.91 10.69
C THR A 134 5.46 9.59 11.45
N GLY A 135 4.33 8.88 11.48
CA GLY A 135 4.20 7.58 12.13
C GLY A 135 5.09 6.50 11.51
N ILE A 136 5.24 6.49 10.19
CA ILE A 136 6.16 5.59 9.47
C ILE A 136 7.61 5.97 9.78
N LEU A 137 7.98 7.24 9.62
CA LEU A 137 9.35 7.68 9.89
C LEU A 137 9.78 7.37 11.32
N ALA A 138 8.91 7.60 12.30
CA ALA A 138 9.15 7.28 13.69
C ALA A 138 9.28 5.76 13.92
N TYR A 139 8.43 4.95 13.28
CA TYR A 139 8.48 3.49 13.43
C TYR A 139 9.79 2.90 12.87
N PHE A 140 10.27 3.39 11.73
CA PHE A 140 11.47 2.89 11.06
C PHE A 140 12.78 3.59 11.45
N ALA A 141 12.73 4.64 12.29
CA ALA A 141 13.92 5.35 12.77
C ALA A 141 14.89 4.44 13.57
N GLY A 142 14.39 3.31 14.08
CA GLY A 142 15.10 2.48 15.06
C GLY A 142 14.85 3.00 16.49
N LYS A 143 15.13 2.16 17.49
CA LYS A 143 15.10 2.59 18.89
C LYS A 143 16.37 3.38 19.21
N GLU A 144 16.32 4.21 20.24
CA GLU A 144 17.51 4.91 20.74
C GLU A 144 18.65 3.90 21.01
N GLY A 145 19.84 4.18 20.49
CA GLY A 145 20.99 3.27 20.56
C GLY A 145 21.00 2.11 19.55
N VAL A 146 20.00 1.99 18.67
CA VAL A 146 19.93 0.98 17.61
C VAL A 146 20.13 1.64 16.24
N LYS A 147 20.86 0.98 15.34
CA LYS A 147 21.04 1.42 13.94
C LYS A 147 19.67 1.62 13.29
N ARG A 148 19.52 2.71 12.55
CA ARG A 148 18.35 2.97 11.69
C ARG A 148 18.08 1.77 10.79
N ARG A 149 16.81 1.40 10.65
CA ARG A 149 16.42 0.28 9.78
C ARG A 149 16.75 0.60 8.32
N ASP A 150 17.33 -0.37 7.63
CA ASP A 150 17.68 -0.34 6.21
C ASP A 150 16.64 -1.04 5.33
N ASP A 151 15.52 -1.46 5.90
CA ASP A 151 14.39 -2.11 5.23
C ASP A 151 13.25 -1.15 4.86
N LEU A 152 13.48 0.17 4.92
CA LEU A 152 12.54 1.20 4.44
C LEU A 152 13.14 2.02 3.28
N LEU A 153 12.44 2.03 2.15
CA LEU A 153 12.66 2.97 1.05
C LEU A 153 11.57 4.04 1.04
N ILE A 154 11.98 5.31 1.02
CA ILE A 154 11.10 6.46 0.72
C ILE A 154 11.28 6.83 -0.75
N LEU A 155 10.16 6.90 -1.48
CA LEU A 155 10.16 7.03 -2.93
C LEU A 155 9.06 7.96 -3.44
N ASP A 156 9.44 9.01 -4.16
CA ASP A 156 8.54 9.73 -5.08
C ASP A 156 8.69 9.09 -6.47
N ILE A 157 7.61 8.47 -6.97
CA ILE A 157 7.63 7.75 -8.25
C ILE A 157 7.71 8.67 -9.48
N SER A 158 7.53 9.98 -9.29
CA SER A 158 7.68 10.98 -10.34
C SER A 158 9.12 11.48 -10.49
N ALA A 159 9.98 11.19 -9.52
CA ALA A 159 11.37 11.62 -9.57
C ALA A 159 12.18 10.84 -10.63
N PRO A 160 13.15 11.48 -11.30
CA PRO A 160 14.08 10.79 -12.20
C PRO A 160 14.81 9.65 -11.49
N GLY A 161 14.94 8.50 -12.14
CA GLY A 161 15.62 7.31 -11.59
C GLY A 161 14.86 6.58 -10.48
N ALA A 162 13.62 6.97 -10.17
CA ALA A 162 12.84 6.36 -9.08
C ALA A 162 12.66 4.84 -9.26
N LEU A 163 12.44 4.36 -10.50
CA LEU A 163 12.30 2.92 -10.76
C LEU A 163 13.63 2.18 -10.55
N ALA A 164 14.75 2.74 -11.02
CA ALA A 164 16.07 2.17 -10.78
C ALA A 164 16.38 2.06 -9.28
N LYS A 165 16.06 3.10 -8.50
CA LYS A 165 16.20 3.10 -7.03
C LYS A 165 15.34 2.02 -6.36
N LEU A 166 14.12 1.78 -6.86
CA LEU A 166 13.26 0.71 -6.37
C LEU A 166 13.89 -0.66 -6.65
N HIS A 167 14.42 -0.88 -7.85
CA HIS A 167 15.06 -2.14 -8.22
C HIS A 167 16.31 -2.42 -7.38
N GLU A 168 17.17 -1.41 -7.20
CA GLU A 168 18.34 -1.50 -6.33
C GLU A 168 17.95 -1.89 -4.90
N PHE A 169 16.99 -1.17 -4.31
CA PHE A 169 16.54 -1.44 -2.94
C PHE A 169 15.96 -2.85 -2.77
N LEU A 170 15.30 -3.39 -3.80
CA LEU A 170 14.65 -4.70 -3.76
C LEU A 170 15.55 -5.84 -4.25
N ASP A 171 16.82 -5.58 -4.58
CA ASP A 171 17.75 -6.55 -5.19
C ASP A 171 17.20 -7.18 -6.48
N LEU A 172 16.49 -6.39 -7.29
CA LEU A 172 15.95 -6.80 -8.60
C LEU A 172 16.94 -6.51 -9.73
N PRO A 173 16.80 -7.16 -10.90
CA PRO A 173 17.63 -6.84 -12.07
C PRO A 173 17.62 -5.34 -12.38
N PRO A 174 18.77 -4.71 -12.64
CA PRO A 174 18.84 -3.28 -12.85
C PRO A 174 18.07 -2.85 -14.10
N VAL A 175 17.48 -1.66 -14.06
CA VAL A 175 16.84 -1.00 -15.20
C VAL A 175 17.61 0.27 -15.57
N ALA A 176 17.44 0.75 -16.80
CA ALA A 176 18.05 2.01 -17.23
C ALA A 176 17.55 3.18 -16.38
N ALA A 177 18.44 4.11 -16.02
CA ALA A 177 18.16 5.20 -15.10
C ALA A 177 17.04 6.16 -15.58
N ASP A 178 16.77 6.21 -16.88
CA ASP A 178 15.73 6.99 -17.53
C ASP A 178 14.40 6.24 -17.69
N THR A 179 14.31 4.97 -17.28
CA THR A 179 13.09 4.17 -17.37
C THR A 179 12.03 4.74 -16.41
N PRO A 180 10.88 5.26 -16.91
CA PRO A 180 9.85 5.82 -16.05
C PRO A 180 9.01 4.72 -15.41
N PHE A 181 8.33 5.05 -14.30
CA PHE A 181 7.26 4.19 -13.80
C PHE A 181 6.11 4.11 -14.80
N PRO A 182 5.41 2.97 -14.89
CA PRO A 182 4.12 2.89 -15.57
C PRO A 182 3.16 3.94 -15.01
N HIS A 183 2.60 4.82 -15.84
CA HIS A 183 1.69 5.86 -15.37
C HIS A 183 0.23 5.39 -15.45
N LEU A 184 -0.34 4.97 -14.31
CA LEU A 184 -1.70 4.43 -14.20
C LEU A 184 -2.57 5.25 -13.23
N ASN A 185 -3.90 5.02 -13.28
CA ASN A 185 -4.90 5.63 -12.39
C ASN A 185 -4.90 7.17 -12.38
N ARG A 186 -4.70 7.77 -13.57
CA ARG A 186 -4.73 9.22 -13.77
C ARG A 186 -6.15 9.78 -13.71
N GLY A 187 -6.27 10.95 -13.07
CA GLY A 187 -7.54 11.69 -12.96
C GLY A 187 -8.65 10.83 -12.36
N ARG A 188 -9.65 10.54 -13.20
CA ARG A 188 -10.86 9.81 -12.85
C ARG A 188 -10.73 8.29 -12.97
N ASN A 189 -9.62 7.72 -13.46
CA ASN A 189 -9.46 6.26 -13.46
C ASN A 189 -8.98 5.78 -12.07
N VAL A 190 -9.69 4.80 -11.51
CA VAL A 190 -9.36 4.12 -10.24
C VAL A 190 -9.28 2.61 -10.40
N ALA A 191 -9.55 2.07 -11.59
CA ALA A 191 -9.64 0.64 -11.89
C ALA A 191 -8.40 0.10 -12.63
N GLY A 192 -7.34 0.90 -12.77
CA GLY A 192 -6.17 0.57 -13.60
C GLY A 192 -5.47 -0.73 -13.20
N PHE A 193 -5.50 -1.13 -11.92
CA PHE A 193 -4.96 -2.43 -11.52
C PHE A 193 -5.84 -3.58 -12.02
N ASP A 194 -7.17 -3.48 -11.93
CA ASP A 194 -8.12 -4.53 -12.36
C ASP A 194 -8.14 -4.70 -13.88
N GLU A 195 -8.01 -3.58 -14.59
CA GLU A 195 -7.90 -3.51 -16.05
C GLU A 195 -6.61 -4.17 -16.56
N PHE A 196 -5.49 -3.95 -15.86
CA PHE A 196 -4.19 -4.55 -16.21
C PHE A 196 -4.21 -6.08 -16.07
N LYS A 197 -3.87 -6.81 -17.13
CA LYS A 197 -3.85 -8.28 -17.17
C LYS A 197 -2.43 -8.79 -17.04
N HIS A 198 -2.18 -9.60 -16.02
CA HIS A 198 -0.87 -10.21 -15.79
C HIS A 198 -1.05 -11.53 -15.02
N PRO A 199 -0.33 -12.61 -15.36
CA PRO A 199 -0.49 -13.92 -14.71
C PRO A 199 -0.11 -13.92 -13.22
N ASN A 200 0.80 -13.03 -12.82
CA ASN A 200 1.26 -12.93 -11.42
C ASN A 200 0.35 -12.09 -10.51
N LYS A 201 -0.83 -11.66 -10.98
CA LYS A 201 -1.80 -10.97 -10.12
C LYS A 201 -2.39 -11.94 -9.11
N ILE A 202 -2.33 -11.55 -7.85
CA ILE A 202 -2.91 -12.28 -6.73
C ILE A 202 -4.21 -11.59 -6.32
N SER A 203 -5.27 -12.38 -6.19
CA SER A 203 -6.59 -11.87 -5.75
C SER A 203 -6.56 -11.46 -4.27
N ALA A 204 -7.25 -10.38 -3.93
CA ALA A 204 -7.40 -9.93 -2.54
C ALA A 204 -8.18 -10.91 -1.64
N ASN A 205 -8.96 -11.83 -2.24
CA ASN A 205 -9.90 -12.72 -1.56
C ASN A 205 -9.64 -14.21 -1.85
N LEU A 206 -8.37 -14.59 -2.04
CA LEU A 206 -8.01 -15.99 -2.25
C LEU A 206 -8.55 -16.88 -1.11
N SER A 207 -9.06 -18.05 -1.46
CA SER A 207 -9.42 -19.06 -0.46
C SER A 207 -8.25 -20.03 -0.31
N GLY A 208 -7.78 -20.21 0.91
CA GLY A 208 -6.74 -21.18 1.24
C GLY A 208 -7.27 -22.33 2.11
N PRO A 209 -6.38 -23.09 2.77
CA PRO A 209 -6.75 -24.16 3.71
C PRO A 209 -7.65 -23.68 4.85
N GLU A 210 -7.45 -22.44 5.33
CA GLU A 210 -8.30 -21.77 6.32
C GLU A 210 -9.49 -21.01 5.68
N ARG A 211 -9.90 -21.40 4.46
CA ARG A 211 -10.90 -20.69 3.65
C ARG A 211 -10.49 -19.23 3.43
N ARG A 212 -11.39 -18.27 3.68
CA ARG A 212 -11.13 -16.82 3.60
C ARG A 212 -10.86 -16.23 4.98
N ALA A 213 -10.09 -16.93 5.82
CA ALA A 213 -9.65 -16.38 7.11
C ALA A 213 -8.79 -15.12 6.89
N PHE A 214 -8.94 -14.18 7.81
CA PHE A 214 -8.18 -12.93 7.85
C PHE A 214 -7.22 -12.95 9.04
N PHE A 215 -6.22 -12.06 9.06
CA PHE A 215 -5.43 -11.85 10.27
C PHE A 215 -6.27 -11.12 11.33
N ASP A 216 -6.00 -11.41 12.60
CA ASP A 216 -6.54 -10.63 13.72
C ASP A 216 -5.65 -9.40 13.90
N TYR A 217 -6.02 -8.32 13.23
CA TYR A 217 -5.35 -7.02 13.34
C TYR A 217 -5.83 -6.38 14.64
N LYS A 218 -5.22 -6.75 15.78
CA LYS A 218 -5.47 -6.07 17.05
C LYS A 218 -4.72 -4.75 17.03
N PRO A 219 -5.39 -3.58 17.02
CA PRO A 219 -4.69 -2.33 17.23
C PRO A 219 -4.11 -2.33 18.65
N ASP A 220 -2.81 -2.05 18.77
CA ASP A 220 -2.16 -1.76 20.06
C ASP A 220 -2.79 -0.50 20.71
#